data_AF-U3U389-F1
#
_entry.id   AF-U3U389-F1
#
_cell.length_a   1.000
_cell.length_b   1.000
_cell.length_c   1.000
_cell.angle_alpha   90.00
_cell.angle_beta   90.00
_cell.angle_gamma   90.00
#
_symmetry.space_group_name_H-M   'P 1'
#
loop_
_entity.id
_entity.type
_entity.pdbx_description
1 polymer ?
#
loop_
_entity_poly.entity_id
_entity_poly.type
_entity_poly.pdbx_seq_one_letter_code
_entity_poly.pdbx_strand_id
1 'polypeptide(L)'
;MQGYDTIMAMFMSAVMGQFGAVTGAIFIARSLRDRQIAISASLSAFFGITEPALYGVNLKYRMLFIFGCIGAALGGGITGPLQVKTYSFLPVLNVFELGLFEGPESKMIYEVAAIAVAFLTPFILTLIYGRWTLRSVNKTGA
;
A
#
# COMPACT_ATOMS: atom_id res chain seq x y z
N MET A 1 1.27 26.74 -16.94
CA MET A 1 1.07 25.60 -16.02
C MET A 1 1.94 24.48 -16.55
N GLN A 2 2.87 23.95 -15.75
CA GLN A 2 3.67 22.79 -16.16
C GLN A 2 2.67 21.65 -16.38
N GLY A 3 2.60 21.06 -17.56
CA GLY A 3 1.64 20.01 -17.91
C GLY A 3 1.92 18.67 -17.23
N TYR A 4 2.44 18.70 -16.01
CA TYR A 4 2.80 17.54 -15.21
C TYR A 4 2.71 17.86 -13.70
N ASP A 5 2.43 16.84 -12.90
CA ASP A 5 2.44 16.87 -11.44
C ASP A 5 3.40 15.79 -10.91
N THR A 6 4.10 16.06 -9.83
CA THR A 6 5.01 15.10 -9.17
C THR A 6 4.45 14.58 -7.84
N ILE A 7 3.40 15.20 -7.32
CA ILE A 7 2.79 14.84 -6.04
C ILE A 7 1.93 13.58 -6.19
N MET A 8 1.26 13.39 -7.33
CA MET A 8 0.44 12.20 -7.59
C MET A 8 1.25 10.89 -7.52
N ALA A 9 2.50 10.89 -7.98
CA ALA A 9 3.43 9.76 -7.84
C ALA A 9 3.64 9.37 -6.36
N MET A 10 3.75 10.36 -5.47
CA MET A 10 3.91 10.13 -4.04
C MET A 10 2.61 9.61 -3.40
N PHE A 11 1.44 10.10 -3.82
CA PHE A 11 0.15 9.61 -3.35
C PHE A 11 -0.10 8.16 -3.78
N MET A 12 0.32 7.77 -4.98
CA MET A 12 0.21 6.40 -5.46
C MET A 12 0.97 5.43 -4.52
N SER A 13 2.17 5.83 -4.07
CA SER A 13 2.92 5.07 -3.07
C SER A 13 2.18 4.93 -1.73
N ALA A 14 1.42 5.96 -1.31
CA ALA A 14 0.61 5.90 -0.10
C ALA A 14 -0.55 4.89 -0.20
N VAL A 15 -1.25 4.88 -1.33
CA VAL A 15 -2.33 3.92 -1.60
C VAL A 15 -1.79 2.49 -1.63
N MET A 16 -0.68 2.28 -2.34
CA MET A 16 -0.03 0.97 -2.46
C MET A 16 0.51 0.47 -1.12
N GLY A 17 0.99 1.37 -0.26
CA GLY A 17 1.38 1.06 1.11
C GLY A 17 0.23 0.51 1.96
N GLN A 18 -0.92 1.19 1.93
CA GLN A 18 -2.10 0.73 2.67
C GLN A 18 -2.66 -0.58 2.08
N PHE A 19 -2.61 -0.72 0.75
CA PHE A 19 -2.99 -1.95 0.05
C PHE A 19 -2.10 -3.15 0.46
N GLY A 20 -0.78 -2.96 0.56
CA GLY A 20 0.15 -4.00 1.00
C GLY A 20 -0.08 -4.44 2.44
N ALA A 21 -0.37 -3.50 3.34
CA ALA A 21 -0.67 -3.79 4.74
C ALA A 21 -1.96 -4.63 4.90
N VAL A 22 -3.06 -4.24 4.23
CA VAL A 22 -4.33 -4.96 4.31
C VAL A 22 -4.24 -6.34 3.64
N THR A 23 -3.47 -6.46 2.55
CA THR A 23 -3.25 -7.75 1.87
C THR A 23 -2.45 -8.70 2.76
N GLY A 24 -1.45 -8.20 3.50
CA GLY A 24 -0.73 -8.99 4.50
C GLY A 24 -1.64 -9.46 5.63
N ALA A 25 -2.64 -8.65 6.00
CA ALA A 25 -3.61 -8.99 7.05
C ALA A 25 -4.41 -10.27 6.75
N ILE A 26 -4.66 -10.57 5.47
CA ILE A 26 -5.38 -11.79 5.03
C ILE A 26 -4.68 -13.06 5.53
N PHE A 27 -3.35 -13.06 5.51
CA PHE A 27 -2.53 -14.25 5.84
C PHE A 27 -2.31 -14.42 7.35
N ILE A 28 -2.49 -13.36 8.12
CA ILE A 28 -2.29 -13.37 9.58
C ILE A 28 -3.61 -13.36 10.36
N ALA A 29 -4.75 -13.25 9.65
CA ALA A 29 -6.06 -13.26 10.24
C ALA A 29 -6.34 -14.58 10.99
N ARG A 30 -6.83 -14.46 12.23
CA ARG A 30 -7.14 -15.61 13.09
C ARG A 30 -8.57 -16.10 12.97
N SER A 31 -9.51 -15.20 12.70
CA SER A 31 -10.92 -15.52 12.54
C SER A 31 -11.30 -15.52 11.06
N LEU A 32 -12.25 -16.38 10.67
CA LEU A 32 -12.83 -16.38 9.32
C LEU A 32 -13.44 -15.01 8.98
N ARG A 33 -14.06 -14.35 9.97
CA ARG A 33 -14.65 -13.02 9.82
C ARG A 33 -13.60 -11.97 9.49
N ASP A 34 -12.49 -11.89 10.24
CA ASP A 34 -11.44 -10.91 9.97
C ASP A 34 -10.78 -11.17 8.62
N ARG A 35 -10.62 -12.44 8.23
CA ARG A 35 -10.07 -12.81 6.93
C ARG A 35 -10.99 -12.37 5.78
N GLN A 36 -12.30 -12.56 5.91
CA GLN A 36 -13.27 -12.11 4.92
C GLN A 36 -13.27 -10.58 4.76
N ILE A 37 -13.23 -9.85 5.88
CA ILE A 37 -13.13 -8.38 5.86
C ILE A 37 -11.82 -7.94 5.19
N ALA A 38 -10.69 -8.59 5.52
CA ALA A 38 -9.40 -8.26 4.90
C ALA A 38 -9.39 -8.54 3.39
N ILE A 39 -10.01 -9.63 2.93
CA ILE A 39 -10.10 -9.95 1.51
C ILE A 39 -10.92 -8.90 0.76
N SER A 40 -12.13 -8.57 1.24
CA SER A 40 -12.98 -7.58 0.58
C SER A 40 -12.37 -6.19 0.60
N ALA A 41 -11.74 -5.80 1.71
CA ALA A 41 -11.03 -4.53 1.84
C ALA A 41 -9.78 -4.45 0.94
N SER A 42 -9.03 -5.55 0.79
CA SER A 42 -7.88 -5.61 -0.12
C SER A 42 -8.33 -5.50 -1.58
N LEU A 43 -9.41 -6.18 -1.96
CA LEU A 43 -9.95 -6.08 -3.32
C LEU A 43 -10.41 -4.66 -3.63
N SER A 44 -11.06 -3.99 -2.68
CA SER A 44 -11.42 -2.58 -2.80
C SER A 44 -10.19 -1.68 -3.00
N ALA A 45 -9.15 -1.87 -2.19
CA ALA A 45 -7.92 -1.08 -2.30
C ALA A 45 -7.15 -1.36 -3.60
N PHE A 46 -7.24 -2.57 -4.16
CA PHE A 46 -6.67 -2.90 -5.46
C PHE A 46 -7.29 -2.06 -6.60
N PHE A 47 -8.58 -1.75 -6.52
CA PHE A 47 -9.28 -0.84 -7.43
C PHE A 47 -9.16 0.65 -7.04
N GLY A 48 -8.34 0.97 -6.03
CA GLY A 48 -8.11 2.35 -5.59
C GLY A 48 -9.12 2.90 -4.59
N ILE A 49 -10.07 2.09 -4.12
CA ILE A 49 -11.02 2.47 -3.07
C ILE A 49 -10.42 2.06 -1.71
N THR A 50 -9.87 3.04 -0.99
CA THR A 50 -9.03 2.78 0.19
C THR A 50 -9.78 2.85 1.53
N GLU A 51 -11.00 3.37 1.55
CA GLU A 51 -11.82 3.53 2.75
C GLU A 51 -12.01 2.20 3.52
N PRO A 52 -12.42 1.08 2.90
CA PRO A 52 -12.58 -0.17 3.64
C PRO A 52 -11.24 -0.79 4.08
N ALA A 53 -10.15 -0.55 3.36
CA ALA A 53 -8.81 -1.00 3.79
C ALA A 53 -8.32 -0.20 5.00
N LEU A 54 -8.44 1.12 4.92
CA LEU A 54 -7.99 2.04 5.96
C LEU A 54 -8.81 1.88 7.24
N TYR A 55 -10.13 2.02 7.15
CA TYR A 55 -11.02 2.02 8.30
C TYR A 55 -11.45 0.61 8.72
N GLY A 56 -11.59 -0.32 7.78
CA GLY A 56 -12.03 -1.69 8.07
C GLY A 56 -10.93 -2.57 8.67
N VAL A 57 -9.65 -2.31 8.35
CA VAL A 57 -8.54 -3.17 8.77
C VAL A 57 -7.36 -2.38 9.33
N ASN A 58 -6.75 -1.47 8.58
CA ASN A 58 -5.45 -0.90 8.94
C ASN A 58 -5.50 -0.02 10.21
N LEU A 59 -6.55 0.79 10.40
CA LEU A 59 -6.74 1.58 11.62
C LEU A 59 -7.24 0.73 12.79
N LYS A 60 -8.08 -0.30 12.53
CA LYS A 60 -8.47 -1.29 13.55
C LYS A 60 -7.24 -1.94 14.17
N TYR A 61 -6.23 -2.24 13.35
CA TYR A 61 -4.93 -2.75 13.77
C TYR A 61 -3.83 -1.72 13.53
N ARG A 62 -3.74 -0.69 14.39
CA ARG A 62 -2.80 0.46 14.28
C ARG A 62 -1.39 0.16 13.73
N MET A 63 -0.83 -1.02 14.02
CA MET A 63 0.48 -1.44 13.50
C MET A 63 0.49 -1.62 11.97
N LEU A 64 -0.59 -2.14 11.39
CA LEU A 64 -0.74 -2.30 9.94
C LEU A 64 -0.77 -0.93 9.25
N PHE A 65 -1.48 0.05 9.82
CA PHE A 65 -1.45 1.43 9.30
C PHE A 65 -0.02 2.00 9.29
N ILE A 66 0.72 1.83 10.38
CA ILE A 66 2.11 2.29 10.49
C ILE A 66 3.00 1.58 9.45
N PHE A 67 2.85 0.28 9.26
CA PHE A 67 3.58 -0.45 8.22
C PHE A 67 3.28 0.11 6.83
N GLY A 68 2.00 0.41 6.55
CA GLY A 68 1.57 1.05 5.31
C GLY A 68 2.25 2.41 5.10
N CYS A 69 2.35 3.23 6.14
CA CYS A 69 3.08 4.51 6.10
C CYS A 69 4.58 4.33 5.84
N ILE A 70 5.21 3.29 6.40
CA ILE A 70 6.63 2.99 6.13
C ILE A 70 6.83 2.62 4.67
N GLY A 71 5.96 1.75 4.11
CA GLY A 71 5.97 1.43 2.68
C GLY A 71 5.80 2.68 1.82
N ALA A 72 4.80 3.50 2.15
CA ALA A 72 4.53 4.76 1.46
C ALA A 72 5.72 5.71 1.47
N ALA A 73 6.40 5.85 2.61
CA ALA A 73 7.58 6.70 2.76
C ALA A 73 8.75 6.20 1.90
N LEU A 74 8.95 4.88 1.81
CA LEU A 74 10.00 4.30 0.96
C LEU A 74 9.69 4.45 -0.53
N GLY A 75 8.44 4.20 -0.95
CA GLY A 75 8.00 4.41 -2.33
C GLY A 75 8.07 5.88 -2.75
N GLY A 76 7.51 6.78 -1.92
CA GLY A 76 7.59 8.23 -2.14
C GLY A 76 9.02 8.77 -2.07
N GLY A 77 9.88 8.15 -1.26
CA GLY A 77 11.31 8.45 -1.21
C GLY A 77 12.07 8.08 -2.47
N ILE A 78 11.55 7.18 -3.31
CA ILE A 78 12.08 6.88 -4.63
C ILE A 78 11.57 7.90 -5.65
N THR A 79 10.26 8.15 -5.67
CA THR A 79 9.61 8.97 -6.71
C THR A 79 9.85 10.47 -6.53
N GLY A 80 9.95 10.95 -5.28
CA GLY A 80 10.13 12.36 -4.94
C GLY A 80 11.45 12.95 -5.43
N PRO A 81 12.62 12.42 -5.04
CA PRO A 81 13.92 12.92 -5.50
C PRO A 81 14.13 12.76 -7.00
N LEU A 82 13.56 11.70 -7.59
CA LEU A 82 13.62 11.46 -9.02
C LEU A 82 12.64 12.32 -9.81
N GLN A 83 11.79 13.12 -9.14
CA GLN A 83 10.79 13.99 -9.76
C GLN A 83 10.00 13.21 -10.82
N VAL A 84 9.44 12.06 -10.42
CA VAL A 84 8.59 11.26 -11.30
C VAL A 84 7.36 12.09 -11.65
N LYS A 85 7.13 12.30 -12.95
CA LYS A 85 6.10 13.18 -13.49
C LYS A 85 4.89 12.38 -13.91
N THR A 86 3.73 12.88 -13.54
CA THR A 86 2.41 12.41 -13.96
C THR A 86 1.84 13.45 -14.94
N TYR A 87 1.47 13.03 -16.14
CA TYR A 87 1.01 13.94 -17.22
C TYR A 87 -0.51 14.05 -17.32
N SER A 88 -1.23 13.18 -16.63
CA SER A 88 -2.70 13.15 -16.57
C SER A 88 -3.17 12.98 -15.13
N PHE A 89 -4.31 13.60 -14.80
CA PHE A 89 -4.92 13.48 -13.48
C PHE A 89 -6.09 12.49 -13.52
N LEU A 90 -6.07 11.51 -12.61
CA LEU A 90 -7.22 10.67 -12.30
C LEU A 90 -7.53 10.78 -10.80
N PRO A 91 -8.83 10.83 -10.43
CA PRO A 91 -9.25 10.99 -9.04
C PRO A 91 -9.12 9.71 -8.21
N VAL A 92 -9.07 8.55 -8.86
CA VAL A 92 -8.80 7.25 -8.22
C VAL A 92 -7.35 6.92 -8.55
N LEU A 93 -6.62 6.33 -7.60
CA LEU A 93 -5.25 5.86 -7.81
C LEU A 93 -5.23 4.34 -7.61
N ASN A 94 -4.92 3.59 -8.66
CA ASN A 94 -4.92 2.12 -8.64
C ASN A 94 -3.77 1.54 -9.47
N VAL A 95 -3.54 0.22 -9.34
CA VAL A 95 -2.40 -0.47 -9.96
C VAL A 95 -2.38 -0.35 -11.50
N PHE A 96 -3.52 -0.09 -12.13
CA PHE A 96 -3.63 -0.01 -13.60
C PHE A 96 -3.23 1.35 -14.18
N GLU A 97 -2.92 2.33 -13.33
CA GLU A 97 -2.70 3.72 -13.76
C GLU A 97 -1.25 4.05 -14.11
N LEU A 98 -0.44 3.03 -14.44
CA LEU A 98 0.92 3.21 -14.92
C LEU A 98 0.98 4.11 -16.18
N GLY A 99 -0.07 4.11 -16.99
CA GLY A 99 -0.20 4.98 -18.17
C GLY A 99 -0.22 6.49 -17.84
N LEU A 100 -0.47 6.89 -16.59
CA LEU A 100 -0.41 8.30 -16.17
C LEU A 100 1.01 8.87 -16.18
N PHE A 101 2.01 8.00 -16.17
CA PHE A 101 3.44 8.34 -16.13
C PHE A 101 4.08 8.26 -17.52
N GLU A 102 3.31 7.99 -18.57
CA GLU A 102 3.77 8.03 -19.96
C GLU A 102 3.78 9.49 -20.46
N GLY A 103 4.94 9.91 -20.97
CA GLY A 103 5.13 11.26 -21.52
C GLY A 103 6.58 11.54 -21.90
N PRO A 104 6.90 12.79 -22.30
CA PRO A 104 8.18 13.16 -22.91
C PRO A 104 9.41 12.85 -22.05
N GLU A 105 9.28 12.85 -20.73
CA GLU A 105 10.34 12.46 -19.77
C GLU A 105 9.85 11.33 -18.85
N SER A 106 9.27 10.28 -19.45
CA SER A 106 8.71 9.17 -18.69
C SER A 106 9.76 8.51 -17.78
N LYS A 107 9.44 8.45 -16.49
CA LYS A 107 10.19 7.74 -15.44
C LYS A 107 9.39 6.57 -14.89
N MET A 108 8.51 5.99 -15.72
CA MET A 108 7.56 4.95 -15.32
C MET A 108 8.23 3.74 -14.65
N ILE A 109 9.45 3.37 -15.05
CA ILE A 109 10.21 2.27 -14.43
C ILE A 109 10.44 2.52 -12.93
N TYR A 110 10.75 3.75 -12.55
CA TYR A 110 10.96 4.13 -11.15
C TYR A 110 9.65 4.14 -10.36
N GLU A 111 8.54 4.49 -11.02
CA GLU A 111 7.20 4.40 -10.41
C GLU A 111 6.83 2.95 -10.14
N VAL A 112 7.04 2.04 -11.10
CA VAL A 112 6.79 0.60 -10.91
C VAL A 112 7.63 0.05 -9.77
N ALA A 113 8.91 0.45 -9.70
CA ALA A 113 9.79 0.07 -8.59
C ALA A 113 9.28 0.63 -7.25
N ALA A 114 8.83 1.88 -7.22
CA ALA A 114 8.28 2.52 -6.03
C ALA A 114 6.99 1.85 -5.54
N ILE A 115 6.07 1.53 -6.45
CA ILE A 115 4.84 0.78 -6.17
C ILE A 115 5.18 -0.59 -5.58
N ALA A 116 6.13 -1.31 -6.19
CA ALA A 116 6.57 -2.61 -5.71
C ALA A 116 7.15 -2.52 -4.28
N VAL A 117 8.02 -1.54 -4.02
CA VAL A 117 8.60 -1.32 -2.68
C VAL A 117 7.52 -0.89 -1.67
N ALA A 118 6.63 0.01 -2.07
CA ALA A 118 5.56 0.52 -1.22
C ALA A 118 4.57 -0.58 -0.84
N PHE A 119 4.29 -1.54 -1.73
CA PHE A 119 3.42 -2.68 -1.44
C PHE A 119 4.15 -3.78 -0.64
N LEU A 120 5.34 -4.20 -1.10
CA LEU A 120 6.04 -5.35 -0.53
C LEU A 120 6.51 -5.10 0.90
N THR A 121 6.94 -3.87 1.21
CA THR A 121 7.43 -3.52 2.55
C THR A 121 6.36 -3.77 3.64
N PRO A 122 5.17 -3.12 3.59
CA PRO A 122 4.12 -3.35 4.56
C PRO A 122 3.57 -4.77 4.53
N PHE A 123 3.53 -5.41 3.35
CA PHE A 123 3.11 -6.80 3.24
C PHE A 123 4.03 -7.72 4.07
N ILE A 124 5.34 -7.63 3.86
CA ILE A 124 6.34 -8.43 4.58
C ILE A 124 6.33 -8.10 6.08
N LEU A 125 6.30 -6.81 6.44
CA LEU A 125 6.24 -6.38 7.84
C LEU A 125 5.00 -6.94 8.55
N THR A 126 3.85 -6.93 7.87
CA THR A 126 2.60 -7.49 8.41
C THR A 126 2.72 -9.00 8.62
N LEU A 127 3.34 -9.75 7.69
CA LEU A 127 3.58 -11.18 7.86
C LEU A 127 4.52 -11.50 9.04
N ILE A 128 5.60 -10.74 9.19
CA ILE A 128 6.55 -10.89 10.30
C ILE A 128 5.84 -10.59 11.63
N TYR A 129 5.12 -9.47 11.69
CA TYR A 129 4.34 -9.07 12.86
C TYR A 129 3.31 -10.13 13.25
N GLY A 130 2.58 -10.67 12.28
CA GLY A 130 1.63 -11.75 12.49
C GLY A 130 2.30 -12.99 13.07
N ARG A 131 3.42 -13.44 12.51
CA ARG A 131 4.18 -14.60 13.02
C ARG A 131 4.66 -14.40 14.47
N TRP A 132 5.15 -13.21 14.79
CA TRP A 132 5.60 -12.90 16.16
C TRP A 132 4.43 -12.86 17.15
N THR A 133 3.33 -12.20 16.77
CA THR A 133 2.11 -12.10 17.58
C THR A 133 1.41 -13.45 17.76
N LEU A 134 1.48 -14.35 16.77
CA LEU A 134 0.99 -15.72 16.89
C LEU A 134 1.84 -16.55 17.86
N ARG A 135 3.15 -16.36 17.88
CA ARG A 135 4.06 -17.06 18.80
C ARG A 135 3.90 -16.62 20.25
N SER A 136 3.66 -15.34 20.51
CA SER A 136 3.51 -14.83 21.88
C SER A 136 2.26 -15.37 22.57
N VAL A 137 1.13 -15.48 21.87
CA VAL A 137 -0.11 -16.01 22.45
C VAL A 137 0.00 -17.51 22.77
N ASN A 138 0.73 -18.28 21.96
CA ASN A 138 0.87 -19.72 22.19
C ASN A 138 1.78 -20.06 23.39
N LYS A 139 2.62 -19.11 23.85
CA LYS A 139 3.47 -19.28 25.04
C LYS A 139 2.79 -18.93 26.35
N THR A 140 1.68 -18.18 26.32
CA THR A 140 0.93 -17.76 27.52
C THR A 140 -0.26 -18.68 27.82
N GLY A 141 -0.57 -19.63 26.92
CA GLY A 141 -1.65 -20.60 27.06
C GLY A 141 -1.19 -22.03 27.42
N ALA A 142 0.07 -22.20 27.83
CA ALA A 142 0.64 -23.44 28.38
C ALA A 142 1.18 -23.15 29.77
#